data_AF-A0A5E4J541-F1
#
_entry.id   AF-A0A5E4J541-F1
#
_cell.length_a   1.000
_cell.length_b   1.000
_cell.length_c   1.000
_cell.angle_alpha   90.00
_cell.angle_beta   90.00
_cell.angle_gamma   90.00
#
_symmetry.space_group_name_H-M   'P 1'
#
loop_
_entity.id
_entity.type
_entity.pdbx_description
1 polymer ?
#
loop_
_entity_poly.entity_id
_entity_poly.type
_entity_poly.pdbx_seq_one_letter_code
_entity_poly.pdbx_strand_id
1 'polypeptide(L)'
;MEPNTPDQKGLVIRDGLFRDTVGARNPTEKTVCLEGDAGMSTGILMQNGKVEVQGDAGQNTGVLMRGGRVVVHGSTGDFTGAEMRGGEVYVEGDAGSYACAKMRGGAVFARSAKAVPPVKAYPLDGDDLRKVSAIFSLNSFYAMMYKKYSPSK
;
A
#
# COMPACT_ATOMS: atom_id res chain seq x y z
N MET A 1 6.27 -26.26 -3.70
CA MET A 1 6.44 -24.82 -3.40
C MET A 1 7.57 -24.32 -4.28
N GLU A 2 7.32 -23.32 -5.12
CA GLU A 2 8.38 -22.71 -5.92
C GLU A 2 9.35 -21.95 -5.01
N PRO A 3 10.66 -21.93 -5.32
CA PRO A 3 11.62 -21.23 -4.47
C PRO A 3 11.44 -19.70 -4.57
N ASN A 4 11.54 -19.03 -3.43
CA ASN A 4 11.65 -17.57 -3.40
C ASN A 4 12.90 -17.14 -4.16
N THR A 5 12.76 -16.23 -5.11
CA THR A 5 13.83 -15.87 -6.05
C THR A 5 14.34 -14.47 -5.74
N PRO A 6 15.53 -14.32 -5.13
CA PRO A 6 16.19 -13.03 -5.02
C PRO A 6 16.89 -12.67 -6.35
N ASP A 7 16.86 -11.39 -6.71
CA ASP A 7 17.65 -10.82 -7.79
C ASP A 7 18.17 -9.41 -7.43
N GLN A 8 18.75 -8.70 -8.40
CA GLN A 8 19.22 -7.33 -8.17
C GLN A 8 18.08 -6.35 -7.87
N LYS A 9 16.86 -6.63 -8.37
CA LYS A 9 15.67 -5.80 -8.20
C LYS A 9 14.98 -6.08 -6.86
N GLY A 10 15.14 -7.26 -6.29
CA GLY A 10 14.72 -7.58 -4.93
C GLY A 10 14.38 -9.04 -4.70
N LEU A 11 13.18 -9.33 -4.20
CA LEU A 11 12.75 -10.67 -3.79
C LEU A 11 11.34 -10.96 -4.30
N VAL A 12 11.16 -12.10 -4.94
CA VAL A 12 9.82 -12.63 -5.27
C VAL A 12 9.52 -13.82 -4.35
N ILE A 13 8.36 -13.78 -3.68
CA ILE A 13 7.90 -14.77 -2.71
C ILE A 13 6.69 -15.51 -3.30
N ARG A 14 6.81 -16.84 -3.45
CA ARG A 14 5.80 -17.71 -4.12
C ARG A 14 5.59 -19.05 -3.46
N ASP A 15 6.10 -19.22 -2.25
CA ASP A 15 6.02 -20.50 -1.54
C ASP A 15 4.65 -20.77 -0.90
N GLY A 16 3.70 -19.85 -1.02
CA GLY A 16 2.33 -20.01 -0.50
C GLY A 16 2.21 -19.91 1.02
N LEU A 17 3.30 -19.55 1.73
CA LEU A 17 3.25 -19.37 3.17
C LEU A 17 2.68 -17.99 3.53
N PHE A 18 1.68 -17.98 4.41
CA PHE A 18 1.11 -16.76 4.96
C PHE A 18 2.11 -16.09 5.92
N ARG A 19 2.29 -14.77 5.79
CA ARG A 19 3.31 -14.02 6.54
C ARG A 19 2.81 -12.65 6.96
N ASP A 20 3.07 -12.30 8.21
CA ASP A 20 3.03 -10.91 8.66
C ASP A 20 4.29 -10.17 8.22
N THR A 21 4.25 -8.84 8.24
CA THR A 21 5.41 -7.93 8.13
C THR A 21 6.19 -8.02 6.82
N VAL A 22 5.54 -8.41 5.73
CA VAL A 22 6.15 -8.50 4.39
C VAL A 22 6.74 -7.14 3.99
N GLY A 23 8.04 -7.13 3.71
CA GLY A 23 8.78 -5.91 3.32
C GLY A 23 8.91 -4.85 4.42
N ALA A 24 8.66 -5.20 5.68
CA ALA A 24 8.82 -4.29 6.81
C ALA A 24 10.22 -3.67 6.86
N ARG A 25 10.27 -2.38 7.22
CA ARG A 25 11.51 -1.61 7.43
C ARG A 25 12.45 -1.57 6.23
N ASN A 26 12.00 -1.85 5.00
CA ASN A 26 12.87 -1.80 3.82
C ASN A 26 13.52 -0.41 3.68
N PRO A 27 14.86 -0.30 3.81
CA PRO A 27 15.58 0.96 3.68
C PRO A 27 16.16 1.15 2.27
N THR A 28 15.98 0.18 1.39
CA THR A 28 16.61 0.12 0.06
C THR A 28 15.60 0.39 -1.05
N GLU A 29 16.08 0.64 -2.26
CA GLU A 29 15.25 0.75 -3.48
C GLU A 29 14.70 -0.60 -3.97
N LYS A 30 15.01 -1.72 -3.29
CA LYS A 30 14.63 -3.06 -3.74
C LYS A 30 13.14 -3.31 -3.55
N THR A 31 12.61 -4.21 -4.35
CA THR A 31 11.21 -4.61 -4.38
C THR A 31 10.98 -5.96 -3.72
N VAL A 32 9.94 -6.09 -2.90
CA VAL A 32 9.43 -7.39 -2.44
C VAL A 32 8.08 -7.64 -3.10
N CYS A 33 7.98 -8.68 -3.92
CA CYS A 33 6.72 -9.12 -4.53
C CYS A 33 6.25 -10.41 -3.86
N LEU A 34 5.02 -10.42 -3.33
CA LEU A 34 4.38 -11.61 -2.78
C LEU A 34 3.24 -12.07 -3.69
N GLU A 35 3.29 -13.33 -4.11
CA GLU A 35 2.18 -14.01 -4.77
C GLU A 35 1.28 -14.66 -3.73
N GLY A 36 0.09 -14.10 -3.54
CA GLY A 36 -0.89 -14.49 -2.52
C GLY A 36 -1.13 -13.40 -1.48
N ASP A 37 -1.71 -13.80 -0.35
CA ASP A 37 -2.12 -12.90 0.72
C ASP A 37 -1.01 -12.65 1.73
N ALA A 38 -0.95 -11.41 2.23
CA ALA A 38 -0.13 -11.02 3.34
C ALA A 38 -0.95 -10.91 4.62
N GLY A 39 -0.31 -11.21 5.75
CA GLY A 39 -0.84 -10.92 7.07
C GLY A 39 -0.69 -9.45 7.45
N MET A 40 -0.62 -9.18 8.75
CA MET A 40 -0.59 -7.83 9.29
C MET A 40 0.74 -7.13 9.00
N SER A 41 0.69 -5.80 8.99
CA SER A 41 1.87 -4.92 9.03
C SER A 41 2.76 -4.99 7.78
N THR A 42 2.19 -5.31 6.63
CA THR A 42 2.88 -5.22 5.33
C THR A 42 3.46 -3.83 5.12
N GLY A 43 4.75 -3.74 4.81
CA GLY A 43 5.46 -2.48 4.60
C GLY A 43 5.57 -1.56 5.83
N ILE A 44 5.27 -2.05 7.05
CA ILE A 44 5.40 -1.24 8.26
C ILE A 44 6.81 -0.65 8.38
N LEU A 45 6.91 0.63 8.75
CA LEU A 45 8.18 1.35 8.94
C LEU A 45 9.08 1.44 7.67
N MET A 46 8.57 1.18 6.47
CA MET A 46 9.35 1.35 5.24
C MET A 46 9.85 2.79 5.07
N GLN A 47 11.05 2.90 4.50
CA GLN A 47 11.66 4.19 4.15
C GLN A 47 11.83 4.34 2.65
N ASN A 48 11.98 3.24 1.91
CA ASN A 48 12.19 3.25 0.48
C ASN A 48 11.76 1.93 -0.20
N GLY A 49 11.91 1.86 -1.53
CA GLY A 49 11.64 0.68 -2.34
C GLY A 49 10.15 0.41 -2.54
N LYS A 50 9.83 -0.82 -2.95
CA LYS A 50 8.45 -1.25 -3.24
C LYS A 50 8.11 -2.55 -2.51
N VAL A 51 6.88 -2.68 -2.03
CA VAL A 51 6.26 -3.95 -1.65
C VAL A 51 5.00 -4.11 -2.48
N GLU A 52 4.81 -5.29 -3.07
CA GLU A 52 3.66 -5.61 -3.90
C GLU A 52 3.06 -6.94 -3.47
N VAL A 53 1.79 -6.93 -3.10
CA VAL A 53 1.01 -8.10 -2.67
C VAL A 53 -0.06 -8.36 -3.72
N GLN A 54 -0.05 -9.54 -4.33
CA GLN A 54 -0.99 -9.93 -5.39
C GLN A 54 -2.38 -10.33 -4.86
N GLY A 55 -2.54 -10.48 -3.54
CA GLY A 55 -3.82 -10.72 -2.88
C GLY A 55 -4.17 -9.64 -1.84
N ASP A 56 -4.80 -10.06 -0.76
CA ASP A 56 -5.18 -9.19 0.36
C ASP A 56 -3.98 -8.95 1.30
N ALA A 57 -4.03 -7.86 2.09
CA ALA A 57 -3.11 -7.66 3.20
C ALA A 57 -3.84 -7.38 4.52
N GLY A 58 -3.23 -7.74 5.64
CA GLY A 58 -3.85 -7.56 6.95
C GLY A 58 -3.90 -6.12 7.46
N GLN A 59 -4.27 -6.01 8.74
CA GLN A 59 -4.27 -4.77 9.50
C GLN A 59 -2.87 -4.13 9.53
N ASN A 60 -2.80 -2.83 9.81
CA ASN A 60 -1.55 -2.07 9.95
C ASN A 60 -0.68 -2.01 8.67
N THR A 61 -1.26 -2.26 7.50
CA THR A 61 -0.54 -2.13 6.23
C THR A 61 -0.05 -0.70 6.05
N GLY A 62 1.24 -0.51 5.78
CA GLY A 62 1.88 0.79 5.58
C GLY A 62 1.99 1.67 6.83
N VAL A 63 1.80 1.12 8.03
CA VAL A 63 1.90 1.90 9.27
C VAL A 63 3.31 2.47 9.45
N LEU A 64 3.41 3.72 9.90
CA LEU A 64 4.67 4.43 10.17
C LEU A 64 5.62 4.54 8.96
N MET A 65 5.15 4.34 7.72
CA MET A 65 5.98 4.57 6.54
C MET A 65 6.49 6.02 6.47
N ARG A 66 7.73 6.17 6.01
CA ARG A 66 8.37 7.46 5.76
C ARG A 66 8.66 7.71 4.28
N GLY A 67 8.61 6.65 3.46
CA GLY A 67 8.87 6.69 2.03
C GLY A 67 8.67 5.30 1.41
N GLY A 68 8.95 5.18 0.11
CA GLY A 68 8.68 3.98 -0.67
C GLY A 68 7.20 3.81 -1.05
N ARG A 69 6.88 2.64 -1.58
CA ARG A 69 5.54 2.30 -2.09
C ARG A 69 5.08 0.93 -1.63
N VAL A 70 3.84 0.83 -1.16
CA VAL A 70 3.15 -0.45 -0.95
C VAL A 70 1.99 -0.55 -1.95
N VAL A 71 1.85 -1.68 -2.63
CA VAL A 71 0.76 -1.98 -3.57
C VAL A 71 0.08 -3.28 -3.12
N VAL A 72 -1.23 -3.26 -2.98
CA VAL A 72 -2.07 -4.41 -2.63
C VAL A 72 -3.15 -4.52 -3.70
N HIS A 73 -3.14 -5.63 -4.44
CA HIS A 73 -4.12 -5.93 -5.51
C HIS A 73 -5.46 -6.47 -4.96
N GLY A 74 -5.55 -6.68 -3.65
CA GLY A 74 -6.78 -6.94 -2.91
C GLY A 74 -7.21 -5.78 -2.00
N SER A 75 -7.79 -6.12 -0.85
CA SER A 75 -8.16 -5.20 0.22
C SER A 75 -7.15 -5.24 1.37
N THR A 76 -7.19 -4.23 2.24
CA THR A 76 -6.40 -4.21 3.47
C THR A 76 -7.27 -4.13 4.72
N GLY A 77 -6.70 -4.54 5.85
CA GLY A 77 -7.36 -4.43 7.16
C GLY A 77 -7.33 -3.01 7.75
N ASP A 78 -7.83 -2.91 8.98
CA ASP A 78 -7.87 -1.65 9.73
C ASP A 78 -6.49 -1.00 9.93
N PHE A 79 -6.50 0.30 10.17
CA PHE A 79 -5.32 1.15 10.42
C PHE A 79 -4.34 1.24 9.24
N THR A 80 -4.79 0.95 8.02
CA THR A 80 -3.97 1.15 6.82
C THR A 80 -3.46 2.58 6.74
N GLY A 81 -2.14 2.72 6.61
CA GLY A 81 -1.45 4.01 6.56
C GLY A 81 -1.45 4.82 7.85
N ALA A 82 -1.79 4.22 9.00
CA ALA A 82 -1.74 4.94 10.27
C ALA A 82 -0.31 5.42 10.60
N GLU A 83 -0.21 6.64 11.13
CA GLU A 83 1.03 7.33 11.48
C GLU A 83 2.06 7.48 10.33
N MET A 84 1.63 7.32 9.07
CA MET A 84 2.48 7.61 7.90
C MET A 84 3.00 9.05 7.93
N ARG A 85 4.27 9.22 7.55
CA ARG A 85 4.95 10.52 7.41
C ARG A 85 5.40 10.80 5.98
N GLY A 86 5.35 9.80 5.11
CA GLY A 86 5.70 9.88 3.70
C GLY A 86 5.48 8.53 2.99
N GLY A 87 5.70 8.50 1.67
CA GLY A 87 5.45 7.33 0.84
C GLY A 87 4.02 7.25 0.31
N GLU A 88 3.75 6.20 -0.46
CA GLU A 88 2.46 5.95 -1.10
C GLU A 88 1.98 4.51 -0.82
N VAL A 89 0.71 4.34 -0.45
CA VAL A 89 0.05 3.03 -0.33
C VAL A 89 -1.08 2.97 -1.34
N TYR A 90 -1.12 1.93 -2.16
CA TYR A 90 -2.16 1.68 -3.16
C TYR A 90 -2.89 0.39 -2.79
N VAL A 91 -4.21 0.47 -2.64
CA VAL A 91 -5.08 -0.66 -2.31
C VAL A 91 -6.17 -0.73 -3.39
N GLU A 92 -6.25 -1.84 -4.12
CA GLU A 92 -7.26 -1.99 -5.17
C GLU A 92 -8.69 -2.01 -4.61
N GLY A 93 -8.86 -2.65 -3.44
CA GLY A 93 -10.14 -2.77 -2.74
C GLY A 93 -10.39 -1.71 -1.66
N ASP A 94 -10.85 -2.18 -0.50
CA ASP A 94 -11.10 -1.37 0.69
C ASP A 94 -9.85 -1.29 1.56
N ALA A 95 -9.55 -0.11 2.12
CA ALA A 95 -8.40 0.11 2.99
C ALA A 95 -8.71 0.05 4.51
N GLY A 96 -9.85 -0.54 4.87
CA GLY A 96 -10.26 -0.80 6.25
C GLY A 96 -10.75 0.43 7.01
N SER A 97 -11.01 0.21 8.30
CA SER A 97 -11.42 1.24 9.24
C SER A 97 -10.24 1.90 9.93
N TYR A 98 -10.46 3.10 10.49
CA TYR A 98 -9.41 3.90 11.14
C TYR A 98 -8.21 4.17 10.22
N ALA A 99 -8.45 4.16 8.91
CA ALA A 99 -7.42 4.36 7.91
C ALA A 99 -6.79 5.75 8.11
N CYS A 100 -5.48 5.80 7.89
CA CYS A 100 -4.67 7.02 7.96
C CYS A 100 -4.71 7.72 9.35
N ALA A 101 -5.03 6.99 10.42
CA ALA A 101 -5.07 7.56 11.77
C ALA A 101 -3.74 8.24 12.12
N LYS A 102 -3.79 9.50 12.56
CA LYS A 102 -2.61 10.32 12.90
C LYS A 102 -1.56 10.44 11.78
N MET A 103 -1.94 10.22 10.52
CA MET A 103 -1.06 10.43 9.37
C MET A 103 -0.63 11.90 9.27
N ARG A 104 0.65 12.13 8.96
CA ARG A 104 1.30 13.45 8.85
C ARG A 104 1.89 13.73 7.48
N GLY A 105 2.03 12.72 6.62
CA GLY A 105 2.50 12.89 5.25
C GLY A 105 2.38 11.61 4.42
N GLY A 106 2.55 11.73 3.11
CA GLY A 106 2.30 10.66 2.14
C GLY A 106 0.87 10.63 1.61
N ALA A 107 0.48 9.54 0.97
CA ALA A 107 -0.88 9.31 0.48
C ALA A 107 -1.26 7.82 0.51
N VAL A 108 -2.53 7.54 0.79
CA VAL A 108 -3.17 6.24 0.55
C VAL A 108 -4.17 6.40 -0.61
N PHE A 109 -4.17 5.47 -1.55
CA PHE A 109 -5.10 5.41 -2.69
C PHE A 109 -5.92 4.14 -2.59
N ALA A 110 -7.25 4.27 -2.51
CA ALA A 110 -8.16 3.12 -2.42
C ALA A 110 -9.54 3.43 -2.98
N ARG A 111 -10.32 2.41 -3.39
CA ARG A 111 -11.72 2.58 -3.79
C ARG A 111 -12.60 3.01 -2.61
N SER A 112 -12.33 2.46 -1.43
CA SER A 112 -13.00 2.83 -0.18
C SER A 112 -12.07 2.72 1.03
N ALA A 113 -12.36 3.51 2.06
CA ALA A 113 -11.72 3.45 3.37
C ALA A 113 -12.58 4.24 4.37
N LYS A 114 -12.58 3.85 5.65
CA LYS A 114 -13.11 4.72 6.72
C LYS A 114 -11.95 5.45 7.38
N ALA A 115 -11.48 6.50 6.71
CA ALA A 115 -10.41 7.34 7.22
C ALA A 115 -10.86 8.19 8.41
N VAL A 116 -9.93 8.48 9.32
CA VAL A 116 -10.17 9.31 10.50
C VAL A 116 -9.29 10.57 10.48
N PRO A 117 -9.65 11.63 11.23
CA PRO A 117 -8.82 12.84 11.32
C PRO A 117 -7.34 12.53 11.66
N PRO A 118 -6.37 13.27 11.09
CA PRO A 118 -6.52 14.55 10.36
C PRO A 118 -6.75 14.41 8.85
N VAL A 119 -6.93 13.19 8.34
CA VAL A 119 -6.96 12.91 6.92
C VAL A 119 -8.34 13.19 6.29
N LYS A 120 -8.31 13.66 5.05
CA LYS A 120 -9.50 13.83 4.21
C LYS A 120 -9.35 12.98 2.95
N ALA A 121 -10.49 12.62 2.36
CA ALA A 121 -10.55 11.98 1.06
C ALA A 121 -10.69 13.06 -0.03
N TYR A 122 -9.90 12.92 -1.10
CA TYR A 122 -9.90 13.78 -2.26
C TYR A 122 -10.16 12.96 -3.52
N PRO A 123 -10.84 13.52 -4.54
CA PRO A 123 -10.82 12.94 -5.87
C PRO A 123 -9.38 12.92 -6.40
N LEU A 124 -9.08 12.00 -7.32
CA LEU A 124 -7.78 11.93 -7.94
C LEU A 124 -7.57 13.11 -8.90
N ASP A 125 -6.41 13.76 -8.82
CA ASP A 125 -5.97 14.70 -9.86
C ASP A 125 -5.39 13.97 -11.08
N GLY A 126 -4.96 14.70 -12.10
CA GLY A 126 -4.42 14.10 -13.33
C GLY A 126 -3.14 13.29 -13.13
N ASP A 127 -2.32 13.60 -12.13
CA ASP A 127 -1.14 12.82 -11.80
C ASP A 127 -1.51 11.54 -11.05
N ASP A 128 -2.39 11.68 -10.06
CA ASP A 128 -2.92 10.57 -9.28
C ASP A 128 -3.63 9.55 -10.20
N LEU A 129 -4.45 10.01 -11.15
CA LEU A 129 -5.12 9.15 -12.14
C LEU A 129 -4.13 8.35 -12.99
N ARG A 130 -3.04 8.98 -13.46
CA ARG A 130 -2.01 8.30 -14.23
C ARG A 130 -1.31 7.23 -13.40
N LYS A 131 -0.97 7.53 -12.15
CA LYS A 131 -0.33 6.57 -11.24
C LYS A 131 -1.21 5.38 -10.94
N VAL A 132 -2.46 5.61 -10.53
CA VAL A 132 -3.43 4.55 -10.22
C VAL A 132 -3.71 3.69 -11.45
N SER A 133 -3.92 4.31 -12.62
CA SER A 133 -4.11 3.60 -13.88
C SER A 133 -2.92 2.71 -14.23
N ALA A 134 -1.70 3.22 -14.08
CA ALA A 134 -0.48 2.45 -14.37
C ALA A 134 -0.25 1.30 -13.37
N ILE A 135 -0.52 1.52 -12.08
CA ILE A 135 -0.28 0.52 -11.02
C ILE A 135 -1.24 -0.66 -11.14
N PHE A 136 -2.53 -0.39 -11.37
CA PHE A 136 -3.56 -1.43 -11.43
C PHE A 136 -3.94 -1.81 -12.87
N SER A 137 -3.21 -1.32 -13.88
CA SER A 137 -3.52 -1.53 -15.30
C SER A 137 -4.97 -1.18 -15.67
N LEU A 138 -5.47 -0.08 -15.12
CA LEU A 138 -6.85 0.38 -15.30
C LEU A 138 -6.95 1.43 -16.40
N ASN A 139 -8.11 1.51 -17.05
CA ASN A 139 -8.47 2.69 -17.83
C ASN A 139 -8.88 3.85 -16.90
N SER A 140 -8.93 5.06 -17.45
CA SER A 140 -9.25 6.27 -16.68
C SER A 140 -10.61 6.22 -15.98
N PHE A 141 -11.60 5.51 -16.53
CA PHE A 141 -12.93 5.40 -15.92
C PHE A 141 -12.89 4.63 -14.61
N TYR A 142 -12.22 3.47 -14.58
CA TYR A 142 -12.06 2.70 -13.35
C TYR A 142 -11.11 3.36 -12.37
N ALA A 143 -10.08 4.08 -12.84
CA ALA A 143 -9.20 4.85 -11.97
C ALA A 143 -9.94 5.99 -11.23
N MET A 144 -10.96 6.60 -11.82
CA MET A 144 -11.79 7.63 -11.17
C MET A 144 -12.60 7.11 -9.97
N MET A 145 -12.74 5.79 -9.80
CA MET A 145 -13.42 5.20 -8.63
C MET A 145 -12.56 5.24 -7.35
N TYR A 146 -11.28 5.56 -7.47
CA TYR A 146 -10.37 5.66 -6.34
C TYR A 146 -10.42 7.04 -5.71
N LYS A 147 -10.06 7.09 -4.43
CA LYS A 147 -9.86 8.32 -3.67
C LYS A 147 -8.45 8.36 -3.13
N LYS A 148 -7.94 9.58 -3.01
CA LYS A 148 -6.69 9.87 -2.32
C LYS A 148 -6.98 10.29 -0.89
N TYR A 149 -6.39 9.60 0.06
CA TYR A 149 -6.45 9.92 1.48
C TYR A 149 -5.10 10.50 1.89
N SER A 150 -5.09 11.78 2.25
CA SER A 150 -3.88 12.47 2.72
C SER A 150 -4.23 13.54 3.78
N PRO A 151 -3.26 13.98 4.59
CA PRO A 151 -3.45 15.14 5.46
C PRO A 151 -3.84 16.38 4.62
N SER A 152 -4.60 17.29 5.22
CA SER A 152 -4.79 18.62 4.61
C SER A 152 -3.44 19.33 4.52
N LYS A 153 -3.18 19.96 3.37
CA LYS A 153 -2.05 20.88 3.20
C LYS A 153 -2.18 22.09 4.13
#